data_AF-A0A1Z9K401-F1
#
_entry.id   AF-A0A1Z9K401-F1
#
_cell.length_a   1.000
_cell.length_b   1.000
_cell.length_c   1.000
_cell.angle_alpha   90.00
_cell.angle_beta   90.00
_cell.angle_gamma   90.00
#
_symmetry.space_group_name_H-M   'P 1'
#
loop_
_entity.id
_entity.type
_entity.pdbx_description
1 polymer ?
#
loop_
_entity_poly.entity_id
_entity_poly.type
_entity_poly.pdbx_seq_one_letter_code
_entity_poly.pdbx_strand_id
1 'polypeptide(L)'
;MASHAFRIDGYDEAESERLLAELTAFCTRPRYVYSHQWQLGDVMMWDQRAVMHRGTPWPYDQPRKLTSTCSSAQDSDGLATVRMDPVPV
;
A
#
# COMPACT_ATOMS: atom_id res chain seq x y z
N MET A 1 2.04 6.76 -6.24
CA MET A 1 2.10 5.58 -5.34
C MET A 1 3.54 5.49 -4.83
N ALA A 2 3.80 5.01 -3.61
CA ALA A 2 5.16 4.75 -3.12
C ALA A 2 6.13 5.96 -3.17
N SER A 3 5.67 7.16 -2.78
CA SER A 3 6.44 8.42 -2.92
C SER A 3 7.61 8.59 -1.93
N HIS A 4 7.91 7.60 -1.11
CA HIS A 4 8.96 7.69 -0.09
C HIS A 4 10.30 7.12 -0.56
N ALA A 5 10.29 6.20 -1.52
CA ALA A 5 11.51 5.63 -2.08
C ALA A 5 11.98 6.49 -3.26
N PHE A 6 13.27 6.84 -3.27
CA PHE A 6 13.86 7.69 -4.31
C PHE A 6 15.25 7.22 -4.79
N ARG A 7 15.87 6.26 -4.10
CA ARG A 7 17.18 5.71 -4.45
C ARG A 7 17.32 4.27 -3.94
N ILE A 8 18.09 3.46 -4.65
CA ILE A 8 18.42 2.09 -4.27
C ILE A 8 19.92 2.03 -3.99
N ASP A 9 20.29 1.50 -2.83
CA ASP A 9 21.69 1.37 -2.46
C ASP A 9 22.43 0.44 -3.43
N GLY A 10 23.58 0.90 -3.94
CA GLY A 10 24.39 0.18 -4.92
C GLY A 10 24.05 0.45 -6.38
N TYR A 11 23.06 1.29 -6.67
CA TYR A 11 22.68 1.71 -8.03
C TYR A 11 22.92 3.21 -8.21
N ASP A 12 23.16 3.64 -9.45
CA ASP A 12 23.13 5.06 -9.77
C ASP A 12 21.68 5.62 -9.77
N GLU A 13 21.54 6.93 -9.97
CA GLU A 13 20.25 7.61 -9.93
C GLU A 13 19.30 7.11 -11.03
N ALA A 14 19.79 7.02 -12.28
CA ALA A 14 18.98 6.61 -13.41
C ALA A 14 18.54 5.14 -13.29
N GLU A 15 19.44 4.28 -12.81
CA GLU A 15 19.14 2.88 -12.53
C GLU A 15 18.13 2.73 -11.40
N SER A 16 18.29 3.52 -10.32
CA SER A 16 17.36 3.55 -9.19
C SER A 16 15.96 3.96 -9.63
N GLU A 17 15.83 5.06 -10.38
CA GLU A 17 14.55 5.54 -10.90
C GLU A 17 13.88 4.49 -11.79
N ARG A 18 14.64 3.90 -12.70
CA ARG A 18 14.14 2.86 -13.61
C ARG A 18 13.61 1.66 -12.84
N LEU A 19 14.35 1.16 -11.84
CA LEU A 19 13.96 0.00 -11.05
C LEU A 19 12.77 0.31 -10.13
N LEU A 20 12.74 1.48 -9.50
CA LEU A 20 11.58 1.92 -8.70
C LEU A 20 10.31 2.04 -9.56
N ALA A 21 10.43 2.55 -10.78
CA ALA A 21 9.31 2.62 -11.72
C ALA A 21 8.82 1.23 -12.13
N GLU A 22 9.73 0.29 -12.43
CA GLU A 22 9.41 -1.09 -12.79
C GLU A 22 8.70 -1.82 -11.63
N LEU A 23 9.24 -1.74 -10.41
CA LEU A 23 8.66 -2.35 -9.21
C LEU A 23 7.27 -1.75 -8.91
N THR A 24 7.14 -0.43 -9.01
CA THR A 24 5.85 0.24 -8.84
C THR A 24 4.85 -0.26 -9.87
N ALA A 25 5.21 -0.27 -11.15
CA ALA A 25 4.34 -0.75 -12.21
C ALA A 25 3.91 -2.22 -12.00
N PHE A 26 4.84 -3.09 -11.60
CA PHE A 26 4.58 -4.49 -11.30
C PHE A 26 3.56 -4.66 -10.16
N CYS A 27 3.78 -3.95 -9.04
CA CYS A 27 2.94 -4.04 -7.84
C CYS A 27 1.57 -3.38 -8.02
N THR A 28 1.41 -2.46 -8.97
CA THR A 28 0.15 -1.74 -9.22
C THR A 28 -0.62 -2.25 -10.45
N ARG A 29 -0.30 -3.43 -10.98
CA ARG A 29 -1.10 -4.05 -12.05
C ARG A 29 -2.55 -4.25 -11.58
N PRO A 30 -3.57 -4.11 -12.45
CA PRO A 30 -4.98 -4.13 -12.05
C PRO A 30 -5.41 -5.32 -11.19
N ARG A 31 -4.83 -6.51 -11.44
CA ARG A 31 -5.10 -7.73 -10.66
C ARG A 31 -4.66 -7.70 -9.19
N TYR A 32 -3.79 -6.76 -8.81
CA TYR A 32 -3.33 -6.55 -7.44
C TYR A 32 -3.97 -5.32 -6.78
N VAL A 33 -4.91 -4.66 -7.47
CA VAL A 33 -5.52 -3.42 -6.99
C VAL A 33 -6.92 -3.70 -6.47
N TYR A 34 -7.13 -3.40 -5.19
CA TYR A 34 -8.44 -3.25 -4.60
C TYR A 34 -8.80 -1.76 -4.49
N SER A 35 -9.98 -1.37 -4.96
CA SER A 35 -10.51 -0.01 -4.84
C SER A 35 -11.78 -0.03 -4.01
N HIS A 36 -11.76 0.63 -2.86
CA HIS A 36 -12.91 0.71 -1.97
C HIS A 36 -13.73 1.98 -2.22
N GLN A 37 -15.01 1.81 -2.52
CA GLN A 37 -15.98 2.91 -2.56
C GLN A 37 -16.61 3.05 -1.17
N TRP A 38 -16.12 4.03 -0.40
CA TRP A 38 -16.54 4.25 0.98
C TRP A 38 -18.04 4.58 1.10
N GLN A 39 -18.69 3.93 2.06
CA GLN A 39 -20.01 4.27 2.56
C GLN A 39 -19.94 4.65 4.05
N LEU A 40 -20.98 5.33 4.54
CA LEU A 40 -21.05 5.69 5.95
C LEU A 40 -21.12 4.43 6.81
N GLY A 41 -20.19 4.29 7.75
CA GLY A 41 -20.08 3.14 8.65
C GLY A 41 -19.05 2.10 8.23
N ASP A 42 -18.47 2.21 7.04
CA ASP A 42 -17.42 1.29 6.59
C ASP A 42 -16.17 1.41 7.47
N VAL A 43 -15.58 0.26 7.77
CA VAL A 43 -14.26 0.13 8.41
C VAL A 43 -13.41 -0.78 7.54
N MET A 44 -12.25 -0.28 7.15
CA MET A 44 -11.25 -1.04 6.41
C MET A 44 -10.05 -1.30 7.33
N MET A 45 -9.63 -2.56 7.39
CA MET A 45 -8.42 -2.99 8.07
C MET A 45 -7.54 -3.67 7.03
N TRP A 46 -6.23 -3.41 7.08
CA TRP A 46 -5.28 -4.02 6.17
C TRP A 46 -3.92 -4.23 6.87
N ASP A 47 -3.16 -5.19 6.36
CA ASP A 47 -1.78 -5.40 6.79
C ASP A 47 -0.86 -4.37 6.10
N GLN A 48 -0.40 -3.39 6.88
CA GLN A 48 0.51 -2.34 6.41
C GLN A 48 1.85 -2.86 5.86
N ARG A 49 2.24 -4.10 6.16
CA ARG A 49 3.48 -4.72 5.66
C ARG A 49 3.33 -5.31 4.27
N ALA A 50 2.09 -5.58 3.84
CA ALA A 50 1.80 -6.35 2.64
C ALA A 50 1.15 -5.51 1.52
N VAL A 51 0.81 -4.25 1.77
CA VAL A 51 0.10 -3.41 0.80
C VAL A 51 0.72 -2.03 0.66
N MET A 52 0.61 -1.47 -0.54
CA MET A 52 0.71 -0.03 -0.77
C MET A 52 -0.69 0.54 -0.91
N HIS A 53 -0.93 1.74 -0.39
CA HIS A 53 -2.23 2.39 -0.49
C HIS A 53 -2.10 3.84 -0.95
N ARG A 54 -3.17 4.37 -1.56
CA ARG A 54 -3.30 5.78 -1.90
C ARG A 54 -4.76 6.22 -1.84
N GLY A 55 -4.99 7.48 -1.52
CA GLY A 55 -6.27 8.12 -1.83
C GLY A 55 -6.43 8.33 -3.34
N THR A 56 -7.65 8.16 -3.84
CA THR A 56 -8.06 8.70 -5.14
C THR A 56 -8.52 10.15 -4.98
N PRO A 57 -8.48 10.95 -6.06
CA PRO A 57 -9.11 12.27 -6.05
C PRO A 57 -10.54 12.22 -5.53
N TRP A 58 -10.93 13.27 -4.81
CA TRP A 58 -12.26 13.48 -4.26
C TRP A 58 -12.69 14.91 -4.62
N PRO A 59 -13.99 15.23 -4.76
CA PRO A 59 -14.44 16.62 -4.90
C PRO A 59 -13.93 17.47 -3.74
N TYR A 60 -12.89 18.26 -3.98
CA TYR A 60 -12.15 18.98 -2.93
C TYR A 60 -12.96 20.13 -2.31
N ASP A 61 -14.09 20.50 -2.92
CA ASP A 61 -15.10 21.41 -2.39
C ASP A 61 -16.02 20.74 -1.36
N GLN A 62 -16.01 19.41 -1.27
CA GLN A 62 -16.83 18.65 -0.33
C GLN A 62 -16.01 18.21 0.90
N PRO A 63 -16.56 18.34 2.12
CA PRO A 63 -15.87 17.85 3.31
C PRO A 63 -15.74 16.33 3.27
N ARG A 64 -14.57 15.84 3.65
CA ARG A 64 -14.29 14.41 3.82
C ARG A 64 -13.48 14.20 5.08
N LYS A 65 -13.97 13.33 5.97
CA LYS A 65 -13.24 12.92 7.20
C LYS A 65 -13.12 11.41 7.23
N LEU A 66 -11.88 10.93 7.26
CA LEU A 66 -11.54 9.56 7.61
C LEU A 66 -10.72 9.60 8.91
N THR A 67 -10.95 8.64 9.79
CA THR A 67 -10.15 8.47 11.01
C THR A 67 -9.46 7.13 10.93
N SER A 68 -8.14 7.13 11.13
CA SER A 68 -7.33 5.91 11.12
C SER A 68 -6.59 5.76 12.43
N THR A 69 -6.31 4.50 12.77
CA THR A 69 -5.33 4.13 13.78
C THR A 69 -4.36 3.14 13.16
N CYS A 70 -3.11 3.19 13.57
CA CYS A 70 -2.09 2.22 13.19
C CYS A 70 -1.59 1.55 14.46
N SER A 71 -1.62 0.22 14.47
CA SER A 71 -1.14 -0.58 15.58
C SER A 71 0.13 -1.29 15.17
N SER A 72 1.15 -1.25 16.04
CA SER A 72 2.34 -2.07 15.86
C SER A 72 2.01 -3.50 16.25
N ALA A 73 2.54 -4.46 15.49
CA ALA A 73 2.45 -5.88 15.82
C ALA A 73 3.86 -6.42 16.11
N GLN A 74 3.96 -7.28 17.11
CA GLN A 74 5.16 -7.96 17.57
C GLN A 74 5.03 -9.46 17.35
N ASP A 75 6.12 -10.20 17.53
CA ASP A 75 6.10 -11.66 17.44
C ASP A 75 5.14 -12.29 18.46
N SER A 76 5.02 -11.69 19.67
CA SER A 76 4.07 -12.11 20.70
C SER A 76 2.61 -12.00 20.26
N ASP A 77 2.31 -11.16 19.27
CA ASP A 77 0.96 -10.99 18.70
C ASP A 77 0.63 -12.05 17.64
N GLY A 78 1.51 -13.04 17.45
CA GLY A 78 1.31 -14.13 16.49
C GLY A 78 1.65 -13.75 15.05
N LEU A 79 2.53 -12.76 14.85
CA LEU A 79 2.84 -12.23 13.52
C LEU A 79 3.28 -13.31 12.52
N ALA A 80 4.02 -14.31 12.99
CA ALA A 80 4.50 -15.44 12.19
C ALA A 80 3.39 -16.40 11.72
N THR A 81 2.23 -16.40 12.38
CA THR A 81 1.08 -17.25 12.01
C THR A 81 0.18 -16.59 10.98
N VAL A 82 0.30 -15.27 10.76
CA VAL A 82 -0.43 -14.53 9.73
C VAL A 82 0.32 -14.68 8.39
N ARG A 83 0.22 -15.88 7.79
CA ARG A 83 0.70 -16.12 6.43
C ARG A 83 -0.41 -15.82 5.43
N MET A 84 -0.12 -14.95 4.46
CA MET A 84 -0.93 -14.88 3.25
C MET A 84 -0.54 -16.09 2.39
N ASP A 85 -1.50 -16.92 2.01
CA ASP A 85 -1.26 -17.94 0.99
C ASP A 85 -0.75 -17.23 -0.28
N PRO A 86 0.28 -17.77 -0.95
CA PRO A 86 0.76 -17.18 -2.18
C PRO A 86 -0.38 -17.06 -3.18
N VAL A 87 -0.69 -15.83 -3.60
CA VAL A 87 -1.64 -15.58 -4.68
C VAL A 87 -1.06 -16.26 -5.93
N PRO A 88 -1.78 -17.19 -6.58
CA PRO A 88 -1.31 -17.79 -7.82
C PRO A 88 -1.01 -16.69 -8.84
N VAL A 89 0.21 -16.68 -9.36
CA VAL A 89 0.68 -15.71 -10.38
C VAL A 89 0.15 -16.05 -11.76
#